data_AF-A0A535DUU6-F1
#
_entry.id   AF-A0A535DUU6-F1
#
_cell.length_a   1.000
_cell.length_b   1.000
_cell.length_c   1.000
_cell.angle_alpha   90.00
_cell.angle_beta   90.00
_cell.angle_gamma   90.00
#
_symmetry.space_group_name_H-M   'P 1'
#
loop_
_entity.id
_entity.type
_entity.pdbx_description
1 polymer ?
#
loop_
_entity_poly.entity_id
_entity_poly.type
_entity_poly.pdbx_seq_one_letter_code
_entity_poly.pdbx_strand_id
1 'polypeptide(L)'
;MAATSESPPPIGIMGRSVMNRRRGAVLELPLELLIRATAILTLLLLVGILILLARQGLRLFLELDYPIGRFFTYGNAITDNTTDPEQFRFGVISPLIATFWVTLMTLVFAIPLGLMTAVFISEVAHPRVRLVIKSVAELLAGVPTIIFAFVGLALIVPRVQDRRLRRLVCRRAAHHLHR
;
A
#
# COMPACT_ATOMS: atom_id res chain seq x y z
N MET A 1 -17.53 -68.28 -7.75
CA MET A 1 -18.34 -68.32 -8.99
C MET A 1 -18.45 -66.88 -9.49
N ALA A 2 -17.53 -66.46 -10.36
CA ALA A 2 -17.74 -66.29 -11.82
C ALA A 2 -18.54 -65.00 -12.10
N ALA A 3 -17.88 -63.88 -12.43
CA ALA A 3 -17.54 -63.43 -13.80
C ALA A 3 -18.83 -63.22 -14.64
N THR A 4 -19.15 -62.07 -15.23
CA THR A 4 -18.39 -61.33 -16.25
C THR A 4 -18.98 -59.94 -16.51
N SER A 5 -18.18 -59.07 -17.16
CA SER A 5 -18.54 -58.13 -18.26
C SER A 5 -19.62 -57.07 -17.98
N GLU A 6 -19.39 -55.76 -18.04
CA GLU A 6 -18.76 -55.02 -19.15
C GLU A 6 -18.20 -53.66 -18.68
N SER A 7 -16.92 -53.43 -18.96
CA SER A 7 -16.41 -52.16 -19.51
C SER A 7 -16.70 -52.12 -21.02
N PRO A 8 -16.69 -50.99 -21.79
CA PRO A 8 -16.33 -49.59 -21.50
C PRO A 8 -17.34 -48.58 -22.20
N PRO A 9 -17.07 -47.27 -22.42
CA PRO A 9 -16.00 -46.79 -23.29
C PRO A 9 -15.04 -45.78 -22.61
N PRO A 10 -13.79 -45.69 -23.10
CA PRO A 10 -12.86 -44.64 -22.70
C PRO A 10 -13.38 -43.30 -23.20
N ILE A 11 -13.46 -42.29 -22.32
CA ILE A 11 -13.65 -40.91 -22.78
C ILE A 11 -12.35 -40.48 -23.44
N GLY A 12 -12.33 -40.70 -24.75
CA GLY A 12 -11.35 -40.14 -25.67
C GLY A 12 -11.36 -38.62 -25.57
N ILE A 13 -10.43 -38.10 -24.78
CA ILE A 13 -9.73 -36.84 -25.06
C ILE A 13 -8.23 -37.11 -25.22
N MET A 14 -7.93 -38.28 -25.78
CA MET A 14 -6.73 -38.56 -26.57
C MET A 14 -6.92 -37.87 -27.94
N GLY A 15 -6.70 -36.55 -28.02
CA GLY A 15 -7.03 -35.82 -29.25
C GLY A 15 -6.26 -34.55 -29.58
N ARG A 16 -5.34 -34.07 -28.73
CA ARG A 16 -4.49 -32.90 -29.08
C ARG A 16 -3.01 -33.03 -28.70
N SER A 17 -2.54 -34.21 -28.26
CA SER A 17 -1.21 -34.32 -27.64
C SER A 17 -0.07 -34.79 -28.57
N VAL A 18 -0.29 -35.03 -29.86
CA VAL A 18 0.79 -35.59 -30.73
C VAL A 18 1.31 -34.58 -31.77
N MET A 19 0.51 -33.62 -32.23
CA MET A 19 0.88 -32.76 -33.37
C MET A 19 1.47 -31.39 -33.00
N ASN A 20 1.64 -31.07 -31.70
CA ASN A 20 2.20 -29.77 -31.24
C ASN A 20 3.54 -29.87 -30.49
N ARG A 21 4.19 -31.04 -30.41
CA ARG A 21 5.48 -31.19 -29.68
C ARG A 21 6.60 -30.31 -30.23
N ARG A 22 6.64 -30.06 -31.54
CA ARG A 22 7.68 -29.21 -32.15
C ARG A 22 7.42 -27.72 -31.97
N ARG A 23 6.17 -27.26 -31.88
CA ARG A 23 5.83 -25.85 -31.62
C ARG A 23 5.86 -25.50 -30.13
N GLY A 24 5.60 -26.46 -29.24
CA GLY A 24 5.80 -26.32 -27.78
C GLY A 24 7.25 -26.00 -27.45
N ALA A 25 8.21 -26.79 -27.95
CA ALA A 25 9.63 -26.59 -27.66
C ALA A 25 10.20 -25.22 -28.10
N VAL A 26 9.71 -24.63 -29.20
CA VAL A 26 10.12 -23.27 -29.64
C VAL A 26 9.34 -22.14 -28.95
N LEU A 27 8.16 -22.39 -28.37
CA LEU A 27 7.45 -21.40 -27.54
C LEU A 27 7.86 -21.45 -26.07
N GLU A 28 8.33 -22.59 -25.58
CA GLU A 28 8.79 -22.80 -24.20
C GLU A 28 10.05 -21.95 -23.91
N LEU A 29 10.93 -21.79 -24.90
CA LEU A 29 12.19 -21.06 -24.78
C LEU A 29 12.04 -19.53 -24.61
N PRO A 30 11.26 -18.79 -25.44
CA PRO A 30 11.02 -17.36 -25.25
C PRO A 30 10.16 -17.07 -24.02
N LEU A 31 9.22 -17.97 -23.66
CA LEU A 31 8.40 -17.83 -22.45
C LEU A 31 9.25 -17.94 -21.19
N GLU A 32 10.10 -18.97 -21.10
CA GLU A 32 11.00 -19.15 -19.96
C GLU A 32 12.01 -18.00 -19.83
N LEU A 33 12.53 -17.50 -20.96
CA LEU A 33 13.41 -16.34 -20.97
C LEU A 33 12.68 -15.07 -20.52
N LEU A 34 11.42 -14.85 -20.93
CA LEU A 34 10.62 -13.69 -20.53
C LEU A 34 10.31 -13.71 -19.03
N ILE A 35 9.97 -14.88 -18.48
CA ILE A 35 9.72 -15.05 -17.05
C ILE A 35 11.01 -14.81 -16.25
N ARG A 36 12.13 -15.40 -16.68
CA ARG A 36 13.45 -15.18 -16.04
C ARG A 36 13.88 -13.72 -16.14
N ALA A 37 13.71 -13.08 -17.30
CA ALA A 37 14.05 -11.67 -17.50
C ALA A 37 13.20 -10.76 -16.61
N THR A 38 11.89 -11.01 -16.51
CA THR A 38 10.99 -10.25 -15.64
C THR A 38 11.35 -10.44 -14.16
N ALA A 39 11.69 -11.67 -13.75
CA ALA A 39 12.15 -11.96 -12.39
C ALA A 39 13.50 -11.29 -12.05
N ILE A 40 14.44 -11.29 -13.00
CA ILE A 40 15.72 -10.58 -12.85
C ILE A 40 15.49 -9.07 -12.78
N LEU A 41 14.59 -8.53 -13.61
CA LEU A 41 14.24 -7.11 -13.61
C LEU A 41 13.61 -6.66 -12.29
N THR A 42 12.65 -7.42 -11.75
CA THR A 42 12.03 -7.08 -10.45
C THR A 42 13.02 -7.17 -9.31
N LEU A 43 13.90 -8.19 -9.32
CA LEU A 43 14.97 -8.31 -8.34
C LEU A 43 15.95 -7.14 -8.43
N LEU A 44 16.35 -6.74 -9.64
CA LEU A 44 17.28 -5.64 -9.87
C LEU A 44 16.66 -4.30 -9.44
N LEU A 45 15.38 -4.07 -9.72
CA LEU A 45 14.64 -2.90 -9.24
C LEU A 45 14.55 -2.86 -7.71
N LEU A 46 14.25 -3.99 -7.07
CA LEU A 46 14.19 -4.07 -5.61
C LEU A 46 15.55 -3.71 -4.99
N VAL A 47 16.63 -4.32 -5.49
CA VAL A 47 18.00 -4.03 -5.03
C VAL A 47 18.38 -2.58 -5.31
N GLY A 48 18.01 -2.05 -6.47
CA GLY A 48 18.24 -0.65 -6.82
C GLY A 48 17.56 0.32 -5.87
N ILE A 49 16.29 0.09 -5.52
CA ILE A 49 15.55 0.88 -4.54
C ILE A 49 16.21 0.77 -3.15
N LEU A 50 16.65 -0.42 -2.73
CA LEU A 50 17.37 -0.60 -1.46
C LEU A 50 18.69 0.19 -1.43
N ILE A 51 19.48 0.14 -2.50
CA ILE A 51 20.74 0.88 -2.59
C ILE A 51 20.48 2.40 -2.57
N LEU A 52 19.45 2.88 -3.29
CA LEU A 52 19.07 4.29 -3.29
C LEU A 52 18.67 4.76 -1.88
N LEU A 53 17.83 3.98 -1.20
CA LEU A 53 17.36 4.29 0.14
C LEU A 53 18.52 4.26 1.15
N ALA A 54 19.43 3.29 1.04
CA ALA A 54 20.62 3.20 1.87
C ALA A 54 21.58 4.38 1.62
N ARG A 55 21.81 4.77 0.36
CA ARG A 55 22.66 5.94 0.03
C ARG A 55 22.06 7.24 0.54
N GLN A 56 20.75 7.44 0.37
CA GLN A 56 20.06 8.62 0.89
C GLN A 56 20.06 8.65 2.42
N GLY A 57 19.79 7.51 3.05
CA GLY A 57 19.85 7.36 4.50
C GLY A 57 21.25 7.63 5.05
N LEU A 58 22.29 7.11 4.39
CA LEU A 58 23.67 7.28 4.85
C LEU A 58 24.19 8.71 4.70
N ARG A 59 23.77 9.44 3.65
CA ARG A 59 24.06 10.88 3.52
C ARG A 59 23.57 11.70 4.72
N LEU A 60 22.42 11.32 5.32
CA LEU A 60 21.91 12.00 6.51
C LEU A 60 22.82 11.86 7.73
N PHE A 61 23.60 10.78 7.84
CA PHE A 61 24.52 10.57 8.96
C PHE A 61 25.94 11.06 8.66
N LEU A 62 26.43 10.86 7.43
CA LEU A 62 27.79 11.21 7.04
C LEU A 62 27.98 12.69 6.64
N GLU A 63 26.94 13.33 6.08
CA GLU A 63 27.05 14.68 5.52
C GLU A 63 26.49 15.76 6.46
N LEU A 64 25.63 15.38 7.42
CA LEU A 64 25.02 16.30 8.42
C LEU A 64 25.57 16.12 9.85
N ASP A 65 26.61 15.30 10.04
CA ASP A 65 27.27 15.04 11.34
C ASP A 65 26.27 14.73 12.48
N TYR A 66 25.26 13.91 12.17
CA TYR A 66 24.13 13.69 13.09
C TYR A 66 24.45 12.57 14.09
N PRO A 67 24.53 12.85 15.40
CA PRO A 67 24.85 11.83 16.40
C PRO A 67 23.79 10.72 16.47
N ILE A 68 24.22 9.48 16.27
CA ILE A 68 23.36 8.28 16.20
C ILE A 68 22.52 8.10 17.47
N GLY A 69 23.07 8.36 18.65
CA GLY A 69 22.32 8.24 19.92
C GLY A 69 21.15 9.25 20.05
N ARG A 70 21.25 10.37 19.34
CA ARG A 70 20.23 11.42 19.30
C ARG A 70 19.14 11.13 18.26
N PHE A 71 19.41 10.31 17.24
CA PHE A 71 18.39 9.80 16.30
C PHE A 71 17.28 8.97 16.96
N PHE A 72 17.65 8.24 18.02
CA PHE A 72 16.69 7.49 18.83
C PHE A 72 16.02 8.34 19.92
N THR A 73 16.53 9.54 20.23
CA THR A 73 16.01 10.37 21.33
C THR A 73 15.17 11.55 20.83
N TYR A 74 15.53 12.17 19.70
CA TYR A 74 14.74 13.25 19.08
C TYR A 74 13.51 12.70 18.35
N GLY A 75 12.44 13.50 18.31
CA GLY A 75 11.17 13.11 17.66
C GLY A 75 10.02 12.83 18.63
N ASN A 76 10.11 13.23 19.89
CA ASN A 76 8.94 13.45 20.73
C ASN A 76 8.14 14.63 20.14
N ALA A 77 7.13 14.30 19.33
CA ALA A 77 6.21 15.24 18.69
C ALA A 77 5.47 16.21 19.66
N ILE A 78 5.69 16.06 20.96
CA ILE A 78 5.08 16.83 22.05
C ILE A 78 6.03 17.92 22.58
N THR A 79 7.35 17.81 22.39
CA THR A 79 8.34 18.71 23.04
C THR A 79 9.09 19.61 22.06
N ASP A 80 9.36 19.14 20.84
CA ASP A 80 10.16 19.87 19.86
C ASP A 80 9.28 20.81 19.01
N ASN A 81 8.74 21.86 19.63
CA ASN A 81 8.04 22.96 18.93
C ASN A 81 9.02 23.96 18.28
N THR A 82 10.21 23.51 17.86
CA THR A 82 11.17 24.34 17.14
C THR A 82 10.57 24.75 15.80
N THR A 83 10.14 26.01 15.75
CA THR A 83 9.57 26.65 14.56
C THR A 83 10.68 27.12 13.60
N ASP A 84 11.94 26.87 13.95
CA ASP A 84 13.12 27.25 13.19
C ASP A 84 13.42 26.22 12.08
N PRO A 85 13.36 26.63 10.80
CA PRO A 85 13.63 25.75 9.65
C PRO A 85 15.06 25.21 9.61
N GLU A 86 15.99 25.84 10.33
CA GLU A 86 17.41 25.46 10.34
C GLU A 86 17.73 24.33 11.32
N GLN A 87 16.76 23.89 12.14
CA GLN A 87 16.94 22.81 13.12
C GLN A 87 15.97 21.64 12.89
N PHE A 88 15.71 21.26 11.64
CA PHE A 88 14.94 20.04 11.35
C PHE A 88 15.70 18.80 11.87
N ARG A 89 15.29 18.32 13.05
CA ARG A 89 15.82 17.13 13.69
C ARG A 89 15.06 15.91 13.18
N PHE A 90 15.76 14.99 12.53
CA PHE A 90 15.20 13.72 12.09
C PHE A 90 15.36 12.67 13.20
N GLY A 91 14.28 11.99 13.54
CA GLY A 91 14.28 10.98 14.59
C GLY A 91 13.27 9.88 14.31
N VAL A 92 13.56 8.67 14.79
CA VAL A 92 12.77 7.48 14.49
C VAL A 92 11.48 7.41 15.30
N ILE A 93 11.44 8.05 16.48
CA ILE A 93 10.31 8.01 17.40
C ILE A 93 9.04 8.61 16.79
N SER A 94 9.16 9.76 16.12
CA SER A 94 8.02 10.47 15.54
C SER A 94 7.22 9.63 14.53
N PRO A 95 7.85 9.04 13.48
CA PRO A 95 7.14 8.16 12.55
C PRO A 95 6.61 6.88 13.22
N LEU A 96 7.31 6.34 14.24
CA LEU A 96 6.83 5.18 15.00
C LEU A 96 5.55 5.47 15.79
N ILE A 97 5.50 6.61 16.50
CA ILE A 97 4.30 7.04 17.23
C ILE A 97 3.17 7.36 16.25
N ALA A 98 3.48 8.00 15.12
CA ALA A 98 2.50 8.32 14.09
C ALA A 98 1.88 7.06 13.48
N THR A 99 2.69 6.06 13.10
CA THR A 99 2.16 4.80 12.57
C THR A 99 1.35 4.05 13.62
N PHE A 100 1.81 4.00 14.87
CA PHE A 100 1.06 3.38 15.96
C PHE A 100 -0.33 4.01 16.16
N TRP A 101 -0.40 5.35 16.24
CA TRP A 101 -1.67 6.06 16.37
C TRP A 101 -2.59 5.87 15.17
N VAL A 102 -2.04 5.94 13.95
CA VAL A 102 -2.82 5.72 12.73
C VAL A 102 -3.37 4.29 12.71
N THR A 103 -2.54 3.28 12.96
CA THR A 103 -2.97 1.87 12.99
C THR A 103 -4.03 1.64 14.06
N LEU A 104 -3.85 2.18 15.27
CA LEU A 104 -4.83 2.04 16.34
C LEU A 104 -6.19 2.64 15.95
N MET A 105 -6.20 3.87 15.42
CA MET A 105 -7.42 4.51 14.94
C MET A 105 -8.05 3.73 13.78
N THR A 106 -7.24 3.28 12.82
CA THR A 106 -7.72 2.46 11.71
C THR A 106 -8.39 1.18 12.21
N LEU A 107 -7.82 0.47 13.18
CA LEU A 107 -8.41 -0.76 13.72
C LEU A 107 -9.76 -0.49 14.39
N VAL A 108 -9.84 0.57 15.21
CA VAL A 108 -11.07 0.95 15.92
C VAL A 108 -12.23 1.21 14.96
N PHE A 109 -11.97 1.79 13.77
CA PHE A 109 -13.02 2.05 12.79
C PHE A 109 -13.21 0.91 11.78
N ALA A 110 -12.12 0.34 11.26
CA ALA A 110 -12.16 -0.65 10.18
C ALA A 110 -12.73 -1.99 10.64
N ILE A 111 -12.42 -2.43 11.86
CA ILE A 111 -12.92 -3.72 12.38
C ILE A 111 -14.44 -3.72 12.50
N PRO A 112 -15.10 -2.78 13.24
CA PRO A 112 -16.55 -2.83 13.38
C PRO A 112 -17.26 -2.62 12.05
N LEU A 113 -16.80 -1.69 11.20
CA LEU A 113 -17.40 -1.46 9.89
C LEU A 113 -17.25 -2.67 8.97
N GLY A 114 -16.06 -3.28 8.93
CA GLY A 114 -15.79 -4.47 8.14
C GLY A 114 -16.63 -5.67 8.60
N LEU A 115 -16.70 -5.90 9.91
CA LEU A 115 -17.47 -6.99 10.50
C LEU A 115 -18.97 -6.80 10.28
N MET A 116 -19.51 -5.60 10.52
CA MET A 116 -20.92 -5.28 10.25
C MET A 116 -21.27 -5.50 8.79
N THR A 117 -20.41 -5.06 7.87
CA THR A 117 -20.62 -5.26 6.43
C THR A 117 -20.59 -6.74 6.05
N ALA A 118 -19.63 -7.50 6.60
CA ALA A 118 -19.51 -8.93 6.33
C ALA A 118 -20.76 -9.70 6.81
N VAL A 119 -21.21 -9.46 8.04
CA VAL A 119 -22.40 -10.09 8.63
C VAL A 119 -23.66 -9.70 7.85
N PHE A 120 -23.81 -8.44 7.47
CA PHE A 120 -24.95 -8.00 6.66
C PHE A 120 -25.02 -8.74 5.31
N ILE A 121 -23.88 -8.91 4.64
CA ILE A 121 -23.83 -9.60 3.34
C ILE A 121 -24.07 -11.11 3.48
N SER A 122 -23.63 -11.73 4.59
CA SER A 122 -23.77 -13.17 4.80
C SER A 122 -25.18 -13.58 5.23
N GLU A 123 -25.80 -12.81 6.13
CA GLU A 123 -27.05 -13.19 6.79
C GLU A 123 -28.28 -12.46 6.22
N VAL A 124 -28.16 -11.17 5.89
CA VAL A 124 -29.32 -10.31 5.64
C VAL A 124 -29.52 -9.99 4.15
N ALA A 125 -28.45 -9.96 3.35
CA ALA A 125 -28.51 -9.46 1.98
C ALA A 125 -29.18 -10.45 1.00
N HIS A 126 -30.19 -9.95 0.27
CA HIS A 126 -30.79 -10.68 -0.86
C HIS A 126 -29.70 -10.99 -1.93
N PRO A 127 -29.72 -12.17 -2.59
CA PRO A 127 -28.73 -12.60 -3.58
C PRO A 127 -28.27 -11.56 -4.61
N ARG A 128 -29.15 -10.69 -5.11
CA ARG A 128 -28.78 -9.62 -6.07
C ARG A 128 -27.90 -8.54 -5.43
N VAL A 129 -28.21 -8.12 -4.21
CA VAL A 129 -27.45 -7.10 -3.47
C VAL A 129 -26.07 -7.64 -3.11
N ARG A 130 -26.00 -8.90 -2.68
CA ARG A 130 -24.73 -9.59 -2.41
C ARG A 130 -23.81 -9.61 -3.64
N LEU A 131 -24.35 -9.87 -4.83
CA LEU A 131 -23.58 -9.87 -6.09
C LEU A 131 -23.00 -8.49 -6.40
N VAL A 132 -23.82 -7.43 -6.28
CA VAL A 132 -23.40 -6.06 -6.57
C VAL A 132 -22.33 -5.59 -5.58
N ILE A 133 -22.54 -5.78 -4.27
CA ILE A 133 -21.57 -5.34 -3.25
C ILE A 133 -20.24 -6.07 -3.42
N LYS A 134 -20.27 -7.39 -3.67
CA LYS A 134 -19.05 -8.17 -3.91
C LYS A 134 -18.29 -7.64 -5.13
N SER A 135 -18.98 -7.39 -6.24
CA SER A 135 -18.36 -6.86 -7.47
C SER A 135 -17.75 -5.47 -7.23
N VAL A 136 -18.46 -4.57 -6.55
CA VAL A 136 -17.92 -3.23 -6.20
C VAL A 136 -16.70 -3.35 -5.28
N ALA A 137 -16.71 -4.27 -4.30
CA ALA A 137 -15.57 -4.49 -3.42
C ALA A 137 -14.33 -5.03 -4.18
N GLU A 138 -14.52 -5.95 -5.12
CA GLU A 138 -13.45 -6.45 -6.00
C GLU A 138 -12.90 -5.34 -6.90
N LEU A 139 -13.77 -4.49 -7.45
CA LEU A 139 -13.36 -3.33 -8.24
C LEU A 139 -12.60 -2.30 -7.40
N LEU A 140 -13.06 -2.00 -6.18
CA LEU A 140 -12.39 -1.10 -5.26
C LEU A 140 -11.02 -1.63 -4.81
N ALA A 141 -10.91 -2.95 -4.59
CA ALA A 141 -9.63 -3.60 -4.29
C ALA A 141 -8.65 -3.56 -5.48
N GLY A 142 -9.16 -3.48 -6.71
CA GLY A 142 -8.36 -3.30 -7.92
C GLY A 142 -7.85 -1.87 -8.14
N VAL A 143 -8.38 -0.87 -7.42
CA VAL A 143 -7.92 0.52 -7.55
C VAL A 143 -6.52 0.67 -6.91
N PRO A 144 -5.54 1.25 -7.62
CA PRO A 144 -4.21 1.51 -7.06
C PRO A 144 -4.27 2.38 -5.79
N THR A 145 -3.55 1.98 -4.73
CA THR A 145 -3.51 2.69 -3.45
C THR A 145 -3.05 4.14 -3.56
N ILE A 146 -2.17 4.43 -4.54
CA ILE A 146 -1.65 5.78 -4.82
C ILE A 146 -2.76 6.78 -5.19
N ILE A 147 -3.85 6.31 -5.82
CA ILE A 147 -4.97 7.18 -6.23
C ILE A 147 -5.72 7.67 -4.98
N PHE A 148 -6.01 6.78 -4.03
CA PHE A 148 -6.64 7.14 -2.77
C PHE A 148 -5.79 8.12 -1.96
N ALA A 149 -4.47 7.93 -1.93
CA ALA A 149 -3.54 8.85 -1.28
C ALA A 149 -3.56 10.24 -1.93
N PHE A 150 -3.52 10.32 -3.27
CA PHE A 150 -3.55 11.59 -4.00
C PHE A 150 -4.88 12.33 -3.82
N VAL A 151 -6.03 11.63 -3.89
CA VAL A 151 -7.34 12.22 -3.64
C VAL A 151 -7.44 12.75 -2.22
N GLY A 152 -6.94 12.00 -1.24
CA GLY A 152 -6.85 12.46 0.15
C GLY A 152 -6.02 13.73 0.28
N LEU A 153 -4.83 13.76 -0.33
CA LEU A 153 -3.97 14.94 -0.33
C LEU A 153 -4.67 16.16 -0.97
N ALA A 154 -5.22 16.00 -2.17
CA ALA A 154 -5.85 17.07 -2.94
C ALA A 154 -7.10 17.66 -2.24
N LEU A 155 -7.86 16.85 -1.51
CA LEU A 155 -9.08 17.30 -0.83
C LEU A 155 -8.84 17.79 0.60
N ILE A 156 -7.94 17.16 1.34
CA ILE A 156 -7.74 17.40 2.78
C ILE A 156 -6.76 18.55 3.00
N VAL A 157 -5.64 18.59 2.28
CA VAL A 157 -4.58 19.60 2.47
C VAL A 157 -5.11 21.04 2.34
N PRO A 158 -5.81 21.44 1.26
CA PRO A 158 -6.29 22.82 1.15
C PRO A 158 -7.26 23.18 2.28
N ARG A 159 -8.14 22.27 2.70
CA ARG A 159 -9.08 22.50 3.81
C ARG A 159 -8.38 22.74 5.14
N VAL A 160 -7.30 22.01 5.40
CA VAL A 160 -6.49 22.18 6.62
C VAL A 160 -5.68 23.47 6.54
N GLN A 161 -5.11 23.78 5.38
CA GLN A 161 -4.26 24.96 5.17
C GLN A 161 -5.07 26.27 5.23
N ASP A 162 -6.27 26.32 4.64
CA ASP A 162 -7.19 27.47 4.71
C ASP A 162 -7.57 27.83 6.16
N ARG A 163 -7.84 26.81 6.98
CA ARG A 163 -8.13 27.00 8.41
C ARG A 163 -6.94 27.60 9.15
N ARG A 164 -5.71 27.18 8.79
CA ARG A 164 -4.47 27.69 9.38
C ARG A 164 -4.19 29.11 8.93
N LEU A 165 -4.38 29.42 7.64
CA LEU A 165 -4.20 30.76 7.08
C LEU A 165 -5.18 31.76 7.71
N ARG A 166 -6.47 31.42 7.83
CA ARG A 166 -7.47 32.28 8.48
C ARG A 166 -7.10 32.60 9.93
N ARG A 167 -6.60 31.63 10.69
CA ARG A 167 -6.15 31.85 12.08
C ARG A 167 -4.92 32.74 12.14
N LEU A 168 -3.96 32.59 11.23
CA LEU A 168 -2.75 33.40 11.20
C LEU A 168 -3.03 34.84 10.72
N VAL A 169 -3.88 35.02 9.71
CA VAL A 169 -4.29 36.35 9.22
C VAL A 169 -5.08 37.11 10.28
N CYS A 170 -6.06 36.48 10.95
CA CYS A 170 -6.77 37.14 12.05
C CYS A 170 -5.85 37.48 13.23
N ARG A 171 -4.90 36.59 13.58
CA ARG A 171 -3.95 36.84 14.67
C ARG A 171 -2.97 37.97 14.33
N ARG A 172 -2.55 38.08 13.07
CA ARG A 172 -1.68 39.16 12.58
C ARG A 172 -2.43 40.49 12.43
N ALA A 173 -3.68 40.47 11.96
CA ALA A 173 -4.54 41.64 11.87
C ALA A 173 -4.87 42.23 13.26
N ALA A 174 -5.14 41.39 14.27
CA ALA A 174 -5.34 41.83 15.64
C ALA A 174 -4.09 42.50 16.24
N HIS A 175 -2.90 42.08 15.81
CA HIS A 175 -1.64 42.67 16.27
C HIS A 175 -1.32 44.02 15.61
N HIS A 176 -1.89 44.31 14.44
CA HIS A 176 -1.76 45.59 13.74
C HIS A 176 -2.77 46.65 14.20
N LEU A 177 -3.87 46.27 14.86
CA LEU A 177 -4.90 47.19 15.34
C LEU A 177 -4.58 47.82 16.72
N HIS A 178 -3.51 47.36 17.38
CA HIS A 178 -3.05 47.83 18.69
C HIS A 178 -1.75 48.68 18.63
N ARG A 179 -1.26 49.01 17.43
CA ARG A 179 -0.23 50.03 17.19
C ARG A 179 -0.86 51.19 16.43
#